data_AF-A0A959T3A9-F1
#
_entry.id   AF-A0A959T3A9-F1
#
_cell.length_a   1.000
_cell.length_b   1.000
_cell.length_c   1.000
_cell.angle_alpha   90.00
_cell.angle_beta   90.00
_cell.angle_gamma   90.00
#
_symmetry.space_group_name_H-M   'P 1'
#
loop_
_entity.id
_entity.type
_entity.pdbx_description
1 polymer ?
#
loop_
_entity_poly.entity_id
_entity_poly.type
_entity_poly.pdbx_seq_one_letter_code
_entity_poly.pdbx_strand_id
1 'polypeptide(L)'
;MHPRNSAAAFSGVLLVLASCSAPEPTGQEVNETAPMERGAANVAYIWGGVALEATANDTENNKPRPTVNSRMLALPMVAQFDAWSRYDSLAVPVFLKAERRPVAEHTEANKEEAISYAMARALTSVYPADSQLFADQLTALGYDPGYTDLDPTTPAGLGNL
;
A
#
# COMPACT_ATOMS: atom_id res chain seq x y z
N MET A 1 -3.54 -89.50 -22.56
CA MET A 1 -2.92 -90.00 -21.30
C MET A 1 -2.17 -88.85 -20.63
N HIS A 2 -2.69 -88.34 -19.52
CA HIS A 2 -1.88 -87.64 -18.50
C HIS A 2 -0.98 -88.68 -17.80
N PRO A 3 0.21 -88.35 -17.26
CA PRO A 3 0.31 -87.51 -16.05
C PRO A 3 1.58 -86.66 -15.79
N ARG A 4 1.36 -85.61 -14.95
CA ARG A 4 2.10 -85.12 -13.75
C ARG A 4 3.54 -84.55 -13.82
N ASN A 5 3.67 -83.29 -13.39
CA ASN A 5 4.58 -82.71 -12.37
C ASN A 5 4.84 -81.21 -12.71
N SER A 6 5.04 -80.24 -11.83
CA SER A 6 5.01 -80.09 -10.37
C SER A 6 4.82 -78.59 -10.09
N ALA A 7 4.24 -78.29 -8.92
CA ALA A 7 3.97 -76.94 -8.45
C ALA A 7 5.24 -76.16 -8.06
N ALA A 8 5.19 -74.84 -8.24
CA ALA A 8 5.88 -73.87 -7.38
C ALA A 8 5.05 -72.58 -7.37
N ALA A 9 4.33 -72.37 -6.26
CA ALA A 9 3.62 -71.15 -5.97
C ALA A 9 4.59 -70.15 -5.31
N PHE A 10 4.76 -68.98 -5.91
CA PHE A 10 5.33 -67.82 -5.21
C PHE A 10 4.21 -66.81 -4.99
N SER A 11 3.67 -66.84 -3.78
CA SER A 11 2.71 -65.87 -3.26
C SER A 11 3.43 -64.55 -3.04
N GLY A 12 3.30 -63.62 -3.97
CA GLY A 12 3.77 -62.23 -3.80
C GLY A 12 2.90 -61.52 -2.77
N VAL A 13 3.46 -61.24 -1.59
CA VAL A 13 2.84 -60.34 -0.60
C VAL A 13 2.96 -58.92 -1.14
N LEU A 14 1.83 -58.36 -1.58
CA LEU A 14 1.72 -56.96 -1.99
C LEU A 14 1.57 -56.10 -0.73
N LEU A 15 2.66 -55.45 -0.31
CA LEU A 15 2.64 -54.49 0.81
C LEU A 15 1.98 -53.19 0.33
N VAL A 16 0.71 -52.99 0.67
CA VAL A 16 0.00 -51.71 0.43
C VAL A 16 0.40 -50.74 1.55
N LEU A 17 1.23 -49.74 1.21
CA LEU A 17 1.48 -48.60 2.08
C LEU A 17 0.24 -47.70 2.07
N ALA A 18 -0.59 -47.80 3.10
CA ALA A 18 -1.66 -46.85 3.36
C ALA A 18 -1.04 -45.52 3.79
N SER A 19 -0.96 -44.56 2.86
CA SER A 19 -0.63 -43.17 3.16
C SER A 19 -1.86 -42.55 3.84
N CYS A 20 -1.80 -42.35 5.16
CA CYS A 20 -2.78 -41.54 5.87
C CYS A 20 -2.49 -40.07 5.55
N SER A 21 -3.21 -39.49 4.58
CA SER A 21 -3.27 -38.05 4.41
C SER A 21 -4.11 -37.47 5.55
N ALA A 22 -3.48 -36.86 6.54
CA ALA A 22 -4.18 -36.00 7.48
C ALA A 22 -4.76 -34.80 6.70
N PRO A 23 -6.00 -34.35 6.97
CA PRO A 23 -6.50 -33.12 6.38
C PRO A 23 -5.66 -31.95 6.92
N GLU A 24 -5.03 -31.20 6.02
CA GLU A 24 -4.39 -29.93 6.36
C GLU A 24 -5.44 -28.98 6.96
N PRO A 25 -5.08 -28.17 7.97
CA PRO A 25 -5.99 -27.15 8.43
C PRO A 25 -6.21 -26.19 7.26
N THR A 26 -7.46 -26.05 6.83
CA THR A 26 -7.90 -25.04 5.87
C THR A 26 -7.56 -23.67 6.43
N GLY A 27 -6.36 -23.20 6.12
CA GLY A 27 -6.01 -21.79 6.17
C GLY A 27 -6.97 -21.10 5.22
N GLN A 28 -7.77 -20.20 5.78
CA GLN A 28 -8.63 -19.33 5.01
C GLN A 28 -7.78 -18.69 3.90
N GLU A 29 -8.24 -18.81 2.65
CA GLU A 29 -7.73 -18.05 1.54
C GLU A 29 -7.79 -16.57 1.94
N VAL A 30 -6.63 -16.00 2.23
CA VAL A 30 -6.45 -14.55 2.30
C VAL A 30 -6.73 -14.06 0.90
N ASN A 31 -7.90 -13.46 0.74
CA ASN A 31 -8.39 -12.80 -0.46
C ASN A 31 -7.21 -12.08 -1.13
N GLU A 32 -6.88 -12.47 -2.37
CA GLU A 32 -5.82 -11.83 -3.15
C GLU A 32 -6.06 -10.31 -3.13
N THR A 33 -5.14 -9.57 -2.49
CA THR A 33 -5.16 -8.12 -2.43
C THR A 33 -5.26 -7.60 -3.87
N ALA A 34 -6.23 -6.70 -4.13
CA ALA A 34 -6.37 -6.07 -5.43
C ALA A 34 -4.98 -5.58 -5.92
N PRO A 35 -4.63 -5.82 -7.19
CA PRO A 35 -3.31 -5.50 -7.70
C PRO A 35 -3.04 -3.99 -7.57
N MET A 36 -1.82 -3.64 -7.15
CA MET A 36 -1.37 -2.26 -7.07
C MET A 36 -1.51 -1.56 -8.42
N GLU A 37 -2.19 -0.42 -8.43
CA GLU A 37 -2.32 0.43 -9.62
C GLU A 37 -0.96 0.98 -10.04
N ARG A 38 -0.72 1.08 -11.35
CA ARG A 38 0.59 1.45 -11.92
C ARG A 38 0.47 2.65 -12.86
N GLY A 39 1.58 3.38 -13.00
CA GLY A 39 1.65 4.53 -13.90
C GLY A 39 0.64 5.60 -13.50
N ALA A 40 -0.12 6.10 -14.47
CA ALA A 40 -1.05 7.21 -14.27
C ALA A 40 -2.22 6.92 -13.29
N ALA A 41 -2.55 5.64 -13.08
CA ALA A 41 -3.60 5.23 -12.14
C ALA A 41 -3.10 5.15 -10.69
N ASN A 42 -1.79 5.16 -10.45
CA ASN A 42 -1.24 5.05 -9.11
C ASN A 42 -1.43 6.35 -8.31
N VAL A 43 -1.89 6.27 -7.06
CA VAL A 43 -2.20 7.46 -6.26
C VAL A 43 -0.99 8.37 -6.03
N ALA A 44 0.22 7.80 -5.90
CA ALA A 44 1.47 8.56 -5.77
C ALA A 44 1.74 9.41 -7.03
N TYR A 45 1.42 8.84 -8.20
CA TYR A 45 1.55 9.55 -9.47
C TYR A 45 0.53 10.70 -9.56
N ILE A 46 -0.73 10.43 -9.18
CA ILE A 46 -1.81 11.42 -9.18
C ILE A 46 -1.45 12.62 -8.30
N TRP A 47 -1.06 12.36 -7.05
CA TRP A 47 -0.63 13.41 -6.12
C TRP A 47 0.65 14.13 -6.56
N GLY A 48 1.56 13.43 -7.25
CA GLY A 48 2.71 14.06 -7.89
C GLY A 48 2.30 15.10 -8.94
N GLY A 49 1.28 14.80 -9.75
CA GLY A 49 0.69 15.75 -10.69
C GLY A 49 0.13 16.99 -9.99
N VAL A 50 -0.66 16.79 -8.94
CA VAL A 50 -1.24 17.89 -8.14
C VAL A 50 -0.17 18.76 -7.48
N ALA A 51 0.91 18.15 -6.98
CA ALA A 51 2.03 18.89 -6.40
C ALA A 51 2.79 19.74 -7.45
N LEU A 52 2.91 19.25 -8.68
CA LEU A 52 3.50 20.00 -9.79
C LEU A 52 2.61 21.16 -10.23
N GLU A 53 1.28 20.97 -10.24
CA GLU A 53 0.32 22.04 -10.50
C GLU A 53 0.41 23.16 -9.44
N ALA A 54 0.42 22.81 -8.15
CA ALA A 54 0.61 23.78 -7.07
C ALA A 54 1.96 24.52 -7.18
N THR A 55 3.03 23.82 -7.60
CA THR A 55 4.34 24.45 -7.85
C THR A 55 4.29 25.42 -9.03
N ALA A 56 3.54 25.11 -10.08
CA ALA A 56 3.33 26.00 -11.21
C ALA A 56 2.53 27.24 -10.79
N ASN A 57 1.43 27.06 -10.05
CA ASN A 57 0.61 28.16 -9.52
C ASN A 57 1.44 29.09 -8.59
N ASP A 58 2.24 28.53 -7.69
CA ASP A 58 3.15 29.32 -6.85
C ASP A 58 4.14 30.13 -7.69
N THR A 59 4.66 29.55 -8.78
CA THR A 59 5.58 30.23 -9.69
C THR A 59 4.92 31.42 -10.39
N GLU A 60 3.67 31.28 -10.84
CA GLU A 60 2.91 32.39 -11.44
C GLU A 60 2.65 33.52 -10.42
N ASN A 61 2.30 33.15 -9.19
CA ASN A 61 1.97 34.12 -8.14
C ASN A 61 3.20 34.83 -7.55
N ASN A 62 4.33 34.14 -7.44
CA ASN A 62 5.49 34.61 -6.69
C ASN A 62 6.78 34.75 -7.52
N LYS A 63 6.70 34.52 -8.84
CA LYS A 63 7.83 34.42 -9.78
C LYS A 63 8.71 33.19 -9.52
N PRO A 64 9.55 32.77 -10.49
CA PRO A 64 10.45 31.62 -10.30
C PRO A 64 11.41 31.78 -9.12
N ARG A 65 11.36 30.82 -8.18
CA ARG A 65 12.26 30.74 -7.01
C ARG A 65 12.79 29.31 -6.84
N PRO A 66 13.71 28.84 -7.71
CA PRO A 66 14.03 27.42 -7.85
C PRO A 66 14.43 26.68 -6.56
N THR A 67 15.19 27.33 -5.66
CA THR A 67 15.61 26.72 -4.39
C THR A 67 14.47 26.62 -3.38
N VAL A 68 13.61 27.65 -3.33
CA VAL A 68 12.42 27.69 -2.48
C VAL A 68 11.43 26.63 -2.95
N ASN A 69 11.13 26.61 -4.25
CA ASN A 69 10.15 25.70 -4.83
C ASN A 69 10.62 24.24 -4.73
N SER A 70 11.91 23.98 -4.94
CA SER A 70 12.49 22.64 -4.69
C SER A 70 12.26 22.17 -3.24
N ARG A 71 12.45 23.07 -2.26
CA ARG A 71 12.20 22.73 -0.85
C ARG A 71 10.73 22.52 -0.56
N MET A 72 9.86 23.40 -1.08
CA MET A 72 8.41 23.29 -0.90
C MET A 72 7.87 21.98 -1.47
N LEU A 73 8.35 21.57 -2.65
CA LEU A 73 7.97 20.30 -3.28
C LEU A 73 8.54 19.08 -2.55
N ALA A 74 9.74 19.17 -1.96
CA ALA A 74 10.34 18.05 -1.24
C ALA A 74 9.55 17.63 0.01
N LEU A 75 8.96 18.60 0.74
CA LEU A 75 8.22 18.33 1.98
C LEU A 75 7.00 17.38 1.80
N PRO A 76 6.06 17.61 0.86
CA PRO A 76 4.95 16.68 0.63
C PRO A 76 5.43 15.32 0.12
N MET A 77 6.47 15.26 -0.73
CA MET A 77 7.03 13.99 -1.19
C MET A 77 7.60 13.15 -0.03
N VAL A 78 8.24 13.79 0.95
CA VAL A 78 8.69 13.12 2.17
C VAL A 78 7.50 12.67 3.02
N ALA A 79 6.46 13.50 3.18
CA ALA A 79 5.25 13.11 3.94
C ALA A 79 4.56 11.89 3.33
N GLN A 80 4.43 11.86 2.01
CA GLN A 80 3.93 10.70 1.25
C GLN A 80 4.75 9.44 1.52
N PHE A 81 6.08 9.53 1.41
CA PHE A 81 6.96 8.40 1.67
C PHE A 81 6.83 7.90 3.11
N ASP A 82 6.82 8.82 4.07
CA ASP A 82 6.74 8.52 5.49
C ASP A 82 5.44 7.77 5.83
N ALA A 83 4.30 8.24 5.32
CA ALA A 83 3.00 7.59 5.50
C ALA A 83 2.98 6.19 4.87
N TRP A 84 3.37 6.07 3.60
CA TRP A 84 3.45 4.78 2.89
C TRP A 84 4.36 3.78 3.62
N SER A 85 5.49 4.25 4.16
CA SER A 85 6.49 3.40 4.82
C SER A 85 5.93 2.63 6.03
N ARG A 86 4.82 3.10 6.64
CA ARG A 86 4.19 2.43 7.77
C ARG A 86 3.46 1.14 7.36
N TYR A 87 3.24 0.96 6.06
CA TYR A 87 2.64 -0.21 5.44
C TYR A 87 3.64 -1.03 4.60
N ASP A 88 4.93 -0.71 4.69
CA ASP A 88 6.01 -1.48 4.09
C ASP A 88 6.77 -2.28 5.15
N SER A 89 7.27 -3.45 4.74
CA SER A 89 7.96 -4.39 5.62
C SER A 89 9.31 -3.89 6.13
N LEU A 90 10.02 -3.04 5.38
CA LEU A 90 11.41 -2.66 5.64
C LEU A 90 11.63 -1.15 5.72
N ALA A 91 10.77 -0.36 5.08
CA ALA A 91 10.96 1.09 4.98
C ALA A 91 10.95 1.77 6.36
N VAL A 92 11.83 2.77 6.48
CA VAL A 92 12.01 3.59 7.67
C VAL A 92 11.64 5.02 7.29
N PRO A 93 10.77 5.70 8.06
CA PRO A 93 10.34 7.04 7.72
C PRO A 93 11.48 8.03 8.02
N VAL A 94 11.47 9.17 7.36
CA VAL A 94 12.46 10.24 7.56
C VAL A 94 12.13 11.01 8.84
N PHE A 95 10.86 11.39 9.04
CA PHE A 95 10.42 12.24 10.15
C PHE A 95 9.27 11.66 10.96
N LEU A 96 8.34 10.92 10.33
CA LEU A 96 7.15 10.38 10.99
C LEU A 96 7.51 9.44 12.14
N LYS A 97 6.95 9.72 13.32
CA LYS A 97 7.10 8.90 14.52
C LYS A 97 5.82 8.11 14.77
N ALA A 98 5.60 7.10 13.95
CA ALA A 98 4.50 6.15 14.10
C ALA A 98 5.02 4.72 13.98
N GLU A 99 4.43 3.83 14.79
CA GLU A 99 4.69 2.41 14.71
C GLU A 99 4.30 1.85 13.34
N ARG A 100 5.01 0.81 12.90
CA ARG A 100 4.65 0.10 11.68
C ARG A 100 3.31 -0.60 11.87
N ARG A 101 2.45 -0.54 10.85
CA ARG A 101 1.15 -1.21 10.87
C ARG A 101 1.32 -2.74 10.81
N PRO A 102 0.38 -3.51 11.38
CA PRO A 102 0.36 -4.96 11.24
C PRO A 102 0.41 -5.40 9.77
N VAL A 103 1.04 -6.53 9.48
CA VAL A 103 1.18 -7.06 8.09
C VAL A 103 -0.18 -7.24 7.40
N ALA A 104 -1.21 -7.64 8.15
CA ALA A 104 -2.57 -7.77 7.63
C ALA A 104 -3.17 -6.45 7.11
N GLU A 105 -2.64 -5.31 7.56
CA GLU A 105 -3.07 -3.98 7.14
C GLU A 105 -2.23 -3.41 5.99
N HIS A 106 -1.22 -4.13 5.47
CA HIS A 106 -0.35 -3.68 4.37
C HIS A 106 -1.05 -3.77 2.99
N THR A 107 -2.34 -3.42 2.96
CA THR A 107 -3.19 -3.41 1.77
C THR A 107 -2.90 -2.18 0.92
N GLU A 108 -3.22 -2.26 -0.37
CA GLU A 108 -3.08 -1.10 -1.27
C GLU A 108 -4.00 0.04 -0.84
N ALA A 109 -5.27 -0.24 -0.54
CA ALA A 109 -6.23 0.77 -0.10
C ALA A 109 -5.75 1.58 1.12
N ASN A 110 -5.15 0.92 2.12
CA ASN A 110 -4.61 1.62 3.29
C ASN A 110 -3.39 2.49 2.93
N LYS A 111 -2.52 2.02 2.03
CA LYS A 111 -1.39 2.82 1.52
C LYS A 111 -1.90 4.05 0.79
N GLU A 112 -2.90 3.87 -0.07
CA GLU A 112 -3.43 4.95 -0.88
C GLU A 112 -4.11 6.04 -0.06
N GLU A 113 -4.90 5.63 0.94
CA GLU A 113 -5.55 6.53 1.87
C GLU A 113 -4.52 7.30 2.71
N ALA A 114 -3.54 6.61 3.30
CA ALA A 114 -2.49 7.25 4.10
C ALA A 114 -1.65 8.24 3.28
N ILE A 115 -1.26 7.87 2.05
CA ILE A 115 -0.58 8.79 1.12
C ILE A 115 -1.44 10.01 0.85
N SER A 116 -2.73 9.82 0.61
CA SER A 116 -3.63 10.91 0.19
C SER A 116 -3.82 11.97 1.27
N TYR A 117 -4.03 11.55 2.51
CA TYR A 117 -4.10 12.49 3.63
C TYR A 117 -2.75 13.17 3.91
N ALA A 118 -1.63 12.43 3.85
CA ALA A 118 -0.30 13.01 4.03
C ALA A 118 0.02 14.08 2.97
N MET A 119 -0.27 13.78 1.71
CA MET A 119 -0.09 14.72 0.61
C MET A 119 -0.98 15.94 0.77
N ALA A 120 -2.28 15.76 1.02
CA ALA A 120 -3.21 16.88 1.16
C ALA A 120 -2.81 17.81 2.31
N ARG A 121 -2.39 17.28 3.46
CA ARG A 121 -1.98 18.08 4.62
C ARG A 121 -0.67 18.80 4.39
N ALA A 122 0.34 18.10 3.88
CA ALA A 122 1.63 18.70 3.59
C ALA A 122 1.50 19.78 2.51
N LEU A 123 0.78 19.50 1.41
CA LEU A 123 0.53 20.46 0.34
C LEU A 123 -0.27 21.67 0.83
N THR A 124 -1.30 21.49 1.65
CA THR A 124 -2.05 22.62 2.24
C THR A 124 -1.14 23.51 3.10
N SER A 125 -0.19 22.91 3.81
CA SER A 125 0.78 23.64 4.64
C SER A 125 1.78 24.44 3.79
N VAL A 126 2.30 23.85 2.70
CA VAL A 126 3.31 24.49 1.85
C VAL A 126 2.73 25.43 0.78
N TYR A 127 1.54 25.14 0.25
CA TYR A 127 0.84 25.87 -0.81
C TYR A 127 -0.59 26.25 -0.38
N PRO A 128 -0.78 27.08 0.67
CA PRO A 128 -2.10 27.35 1.24
C PRO A 128 -3.10 28.00 0.25
N ALA A 129 -2.59 28.72 -0.76
CA ALA A 129 -3.42 29.34 -1.81
C ALA A 129 -4.17 28.31 -2.66
N ASP A 130 -3.63 27.09 -2.79
CA ASP A 130 -4.20 25.98 -3.55
C ASP A 130 -4.90 24.95 -2.63
N SER A 131 -5.23 25.31 -1.38
CA SER A 131 -5.88 24.39 -0.43
C SER A 131 -7.16 23.74 -0.96
N GLN A 132 -7.95 24.46 -1.77
CA GLN A 132 -9.14 23.91 -2.42
C GLN A 132 -8.79 22.80 -3.43
N LEU A 133 -7.72 22.96 -4.22
CA LEU A 133 -7.25 21.93 -5.16
C LEU A 133 -6.97 20.61 -4.43
N PHE A 134 -6.36 20.67 -3.24
CA PHE A 134 -6.03 19.48 -2.45
C PHE A 134 -7.27 18.83 -1.82
N ALA A 135 -8.23 19.64 -1.37
CA ALA A 135 -9.51 19.15 -0.86
C ALA A 135 -10.35 18.49 -1.97
N ASP A 136 -10.36 19.09 -3.16
CA ASP A 136 -11.04 18.54 -4.33
C ASP A 136 -10.39 17.22 -4.77
N GLN A 137 -9.05 17.11 -4.70
CA GLN A 137 -8.36 15.87 -5.01
C GLN A 137 -8.69 14.75 -4.01
N LEU A 138 -8.79 15.04 -2.71
CA LEU A 138 -9.27 14.06 -1.72
C LEU A 138 -10.68 13.58 -2.06
N THR A 139 -11.58 14.52 -2.36
CA THR A 139 -12.95 14.22 -2.75
C THR A 139 -13.02 13.37 -4.02
N ALA A 140 -12.18 13.66 -5.01
CA ALA A 140 -12.09 12.91 -6.26
C ALA A 140 -11.61 11.46 -6.06
N LEU A 141 -10.79 11.21 -5.03
CA LEU A 141 -10.36 9.88 -4.62
C LEU A 141 -11.35 9.19 -3.68
N GLY A 142 -12.46 9.85 -3.32
CA GLY A 142 -13.51 9.30 -2.45
C GLY A 142 -13.27 9.50 -0.96
N TYR A 143 -12.32 10.36 -0.57
CA TYR A 143 -12.00 10.66 0.83
C TYR A 143 -12.68 11.94 1.32
N ASP A 144 -12.82 12.08 2.64
CA ASP A 144 -13.40 13.27 3.28
C ASP A 144 -12.32 14.32 3.57
N PRO A 145 -12.29 15.47 2.88
CA PRO A 145 -11.31 16.54 3.15
C PRO A 145 -11.47 17.16 4.55
N GLY A 146 -12.63 16.99 5.19
CA GLY A 146 -12.91 17.42 6.56
C GLY A 146 -12.37 16.48 7.64
N TYR A 147 -11.86 15.29 7.28
CA TYR A 147 -11.28 14.37 8.25
C TYR A 147 -9.90 14.88 8.73
N THR A 148 -9.82 15.20 10.02
CA THR A 148 -8.63 15.78 10.66
C THR A 148 -8.16 15.02 11.89
N ASP A 149 -8.73 13.84 12.17
CA ASP A 149 -8.28 13.01 13.27
C ASP A 149 -6.82 12.57 13.06
N LEU A 150 -6.09 12.38 14.16
CA LEU A 150 -4.67 12.05 14.19
C LEU A 150 -4.40 10.65 14.74
N ASP A 151 -5.39 9.76 14.67
CA ASP A 151 -5.24 8.39 15.15
C ASP A 151 -4.27 7.62 14.24
N PRO A 152 -3.04 7.28 14.72
CA PRO A 152 -2.04 6.55 13.94
C PRO A 152 -2.46 5.11 13.64
N THR A 153 -3.62 4.66 14.14
CA THR A 153 -4.18 3.35 13.85
C THR A 153 -5.11 3.30 12.65
N THR A 154 -5.50 4.47 12.14
CA THR A 154 -6.25 4.60 10.89
C THR A 154 -5.30 5.08 9.76
N PRO A 155 -5.51 4.69 8.50
CA PRO A 155 -4.69 5.18 7.40
C PRO A 155 -4.77 6.70 7.24
N ALA A 156 -5.98 7.26 7.27
CA ALA A 156 -6.20 8.70 7.19
C ALA A 156 -5.54 9.46 8.36
N GLY A 157 -5.71 8.95 9.60
CA GLY A 157 -5.14 9.59 10.77
C GLY A 157 -3.61 9.51 10.80
N LEU A 158 -3.05 8.39 10.36
CA LEU A 158 -1.60 8.24 10.16
C LEU A 158 -1.07 9.17 9.07
N GLY A 159 -1.82 9.36 7.98
CA GLY A 159 -1.49 10.33 6.94
C GLY A 159 -1.54 11.78 7.44
N ASN A 160 -2.40 12.11 8.40
CA ASN A 160 -2.50 13.47 8.94
C ASN A 160 -1.35 13.88 9.89
N LEU A 161 -0.48 12.95 10.31
CA LEU A 161 0.59 13.18 11.30
C LEU A 161 1.85 13.88 10.77
#